data_AF-A0A371L826-F1
#
_entry.id   AF-A0A371L826-F1
#
_cell.length_a   1.000
_cell.length_b   1.000
_cell.length_c   1.000
_cell.angle_alpha   90.00
_cell.angle_beta   90.00
_cell.angle_gamma   90.00
#
_symmetry.space_group_name_H-M   'P 1'
#
loop_
_entity.id
_entity.type
_entity.pdbx_description
1 polymer ?
#
loop_
_entity_poly.entity_id
_entity_poly.type
_entity_poly.pdbx_seq_one_letter_code
_entity_poly.pdbx_strand_id
1 'polypeptide(L)'
;MTDAALADDPVAALRTAADTLRGRRETVDEIGREELWTLSSAVSDVTGILDRFEERATDDLEGYVAFRETLSNRLEEVPADVRHSDAFIAANESLTTGITSSLSASDFEQARRELGPAREEAALLDELDEAKDDYRSARRRVQERADELDARIERLERVERLGEVDIDAPVDELRDPIERYDDAVAEAFDRFRAESPAREVLAWLAAAESYPLVETPSPPERLREYLETAAIGDEPIPTLVEYAGYSRSKLDHYVDDPKRFSAAVGTNKRFLETLDADPLTVSWPPEPASELRWRTKELVAVVSRFAGDETVARVREVHELTYEESYDRLRDAAVARAELTDDQRDRLRRGVVADELASAREERERVRDCLDAHSRLDD
;
A
#
# COMPACT_ATOMS: atom_id res chain seq x y z
N MET A 1 -27.85 -0.90 23.87
CA MET A 1 -26.68 -0.53 23.05
C MET A 1 -26.59 0.98 23.09
N THR A 2 -25.49 1.50 23.61
CA THR A 2 -25.28 2.94 23.86
C THR A 2 -25.04 3.69 22.54
N ASP A 3 -25.35 4.97 22.52
CA ASP A 3 -25.16 5.92 21.39
C ASP A 3 -23.74 5.85 20.77
N ALA A 4 -22.72 5.53 21.60
CA ALA A 4 -21.34 5.33 21.16
C ALA A 4 -21.11 4.06 20.31
N ALA A 5 -21.93 3.02 20.45
CA ALA A 5 -21.83 1.81 19.62
C ALA A 5 -22.49 1.98 18.24
N LEU A 6 -23.40 2.95 18.10
CA LEU A 6 -23.98 3.37 16.82
C LEU A 6 -23.04 4.31 16.06
N ALA A 7 -22.24 5.10 16.77
CA ALA A 7 -21.21 5.96 16.18
C ALA A 7 -20.05 5.17 15.53
N ASP A 8 -19.86 3.91 15.92
CA ASP A 8 -18.77 3.04 15.44
C ASP A 8 -19.26 1.97 14.44
N ASP A 9 -20.54 1.98 14.04
CA ASP A 9 -21.07 1.11 12.98
C ASP A 9 -21.11 1.86 11.64
N PRO A 10 -20.21 1.55 10.69
CA PRO A 10 -20.16 2.22 9.39
C PRO A 10 -21.48 2.13 8.61
N VAL A 11 -22.22 1.01 8.75
CA VAL A 11 -23.50 0.79 8.05
C VAL A 11 -24.57 1.73 8.58
N ALA A 12 -24.67 1.89 9.90
CA ALA A 12 -25.60 2.82 10.52
C ALA A 12 -25.26 4.28 10.15
N ALA A 13 -23.97 4.63 10.14
CA ALA A 13 -23.52 5.96 9.75
C ALA A 13 -23.88 6.32 8.30
N LEU A 14 -23.68 5.38 7.36
CA LEU A 14 -24.05 5.60 5.95
C LEU A 14 -25.56 5.76 5.77
N ARG A 15 -26.37 4.96 6.46
CA ARG A 15 -27.84 5.09 6.40
C ARG A 15 -28.30 6.46 6.88
N THR A 16 -27.78 6.92 8.02
CA THR A 16 -28.07 8.26 8.55
C THR A 16 -27.65 9.36 7.59
N ALA A 17 -26.43 9.29 7.03
CA ALA A 17 -25.96 10.28 6.06
C ALA A 17 -26.82 10.29 4.79
N ALA A 18 -27.27 9.11 4.32
CA ALA A 18 -28.14 8.99 3.16
C ALA A 18 -29.52 9.62 3.40
N ASP A 19 -30.11 9.40 4.57
CA ASP A 19 -31.40 9.99 4.94
C ASP A 19 -31.30 11.52 5.13
N THR A 20 -30.22 12.01 5.77
CA THR A 20 -29.94 13.46 5.86
C THR A 20 -29.80 14.08 4.47
N LEU A 21 -28.98 13.50 3.60
CA LEU A 21 -28.80 13.98 2.23
C LEU A 21 -30.11 14.00 1.45
N ARG A 22 -30.94 12.96 1.59
CA ARG A 22 -32.28 12.93 0.97
C ARG A 22 -33.13 14.09 1.47
N GLY A 23 -33.21 14.31 2.78
CA GLY A 23 -33.97 15.41 3.37
C GLY A 23 -33.51 16.78 2.88
N ARG A 24 -32.18 17.02 2.84
CA ARG A 24 -31.62 18.29 2.32
C ARG A 24 -31.94 18.51 0.84
N ARG A 25 -31.86 17.46 0.02
CA ARG A 25 -32.25 17.54 -1.40
C ARG A 25 -33.72 17.89 -1.55
N GLU A 26 -34.60 17.22 -0.81
CA GLU A 26 -36.04 17.51 -0.84
C GLU A 26 -36.34 18.97 -0.46
N THR A 27 -35.68 19.51 0.58
CA THR A 27 -35.83 20.92 0.97
C THR A 27 -35.36 21.88 -0.13
N VAL A 28 -34.19 21.62 -0.73
CA VAL A 28 -33.65 22.46 -1.81
C VAL A 28 -34.52 22.38 -3.07
N ASP A 29 -35.06 21.21 -3.39
CA ASP A 29 -35.94 20.99 -4.54
C ASP A 29 -37.32 21.65 -4.35
N GLU A 30 -37.84 21.68 -3.12
CA GLU A 30 -39.11 22.35 -2.79
C GLU A 30 -39.03 23.87 -2.99
N ILE A 31 -37.90 24.49 -2.63
CA ILE A 31 -37.69 25.94 -2.78
C ILE A 31 -37.24 26.27 -4.21
N GLY A 32 -36.37 25.45 -4.78
CA GLY A 32 -35.75 25.68 -6.09
C GLY A 32 -34.29 26.12 -5.95
N ARG A 33 -33.41 25.36 -6.59
CA ARG A 33 -31.96 25.58 -6.53
C ARG A 33 -31.52 26.95 -7.06
N GLU A 34 -32.16 27.44 -8.12
CA GLU A 34 -31.85 28.74 -8.73
C GLU A 34 -32.28 29.91 -7.82
N GLU A 35 -33.43 29.78 -7.15
CA GLU A 35 -33.91 30.76 -6.16
C GLU A 35 -32.93 30.83 -4.98
N LEU A 36 -32.53 29.68 -4.45
CA LEU A 36 -31.56 29.60 -3.35
C LEU A 36 -30.18 30.11 -3.74
N TRP A 37 -29.73 29.88 -4.98
CA TRP A 37 -28.44 30.39 -5.45
C TRP A 37 -28.45 31.91 -5.58
N THR A 38 -29.54 32.47 -6.10
CA THR A 38 -29.76 33.92 -6.17
C THR A 38 -29.77 34.54 -4.77
N LEU A 39 -30.51 33.93 -3.84
CA LEU A 39 -30.57 34.36 -2.44
C LEU A 39 -29.19 34.29 -1.77
N SER A 40 -28.50 33.15 -1.89
CA SER A 40 -27.18 32.94 -1.29
C SER A 40 -26.13 33.92 -1.82
N SER A 41 -26.16 34.21 -3.13
CA SER A 41 -25.31 35.23 -3.74
C SER A 41 -25.60 36.60 -3.14
N ALA A 42 -26.87 37.04 -3.13
CA ALA A 42 -27.27 38.33 -2.56
C ALA A 42 -26.89 38.47 -1.08
N VAL A 43 -27.14 37.44 -0.26
CA VAL A 43 -26.76 37.41 1.16
C VAL A 43 -25.25 37.50 1.33
N SER A 44 -24.48 36.75 0.54
CA SER A 44 -23.02 36.73 0.61
C SER A 44 -22.41 38.08 0.25
N ASP A 45 -22.91 38.73 -0.81
CA ASP A 45 -22.41 40.02 -1.23
C ASP A 45 -22.72 41.12 -0.22
N VAL A 46 -23.95 41.15 0.29
CA VAL A 46 -24.36 42.12 1.32
C VAL A 46 -23.56 41.89 2.60
N THR A 47 -23.44 40.64 3.06
CA THR A 47 -22.65 40.31 4.27
C THR A 47 -21.18 40.68 4.09
N GLY A 48 -20.58 40.40 2.93
CA GLY A 48 -19.20 40.76 2.63
C GLY A 48 -18.96 42.27 2.57
N ILE A 49 -19.96 43.07 2.19
CA ILE A 49 -19.92 44.53 2.30
C ILE A 49 -19.99 44.97 3.76
N LEU A 50 -20.90 44.39 4.56
CA LEU A 50 -21.01 44.72 5.99
C LEU A 50 -19.68 44.46 6.72
N ASP A 51 -19.08 43.28 6.53
CA ASP A 51 -17.85 42.89 7.22
C ASP A 51 -16.64 43.73 6.78
N ARG A 52 -16.57 44.11 5.50
CA ARG A 52 -15.47 44.94 4.98
C ARG A 52 -15.53 46.38 5.49
N PHE A 53 -16.73 46.93 5.68
CA PHE A 53 -16.91 48.35 5.94
C PHE A 53 -17.24 48.66 7.41
N GLU A 54 -17.55 47.69 8.26
CA GLU A 54 -17.90 47.92 9.67
C GLU A 54 -16.91 48.83 10.39
N GLU A 55 -15.61 48.50 10.38
CA GLU A 55 -14.59 49.33 11.04
C GLU A 55 -14.55 50.73 10.41
N ARG A 56 -14.39 50.81 9.08
CA ARG A 56 -14.21 52.07 8.36
C ARG A 56 -15.44 53.00 8.43
N ALA A 57 -16.65 52.46 8.40
CA ALA A 57 -17.90 53.22 8.42
C ALA A 57 -18.30 53.68 9.83
N THR A 58 -17.71 53.07 10.88
CA THR A 58 -17.86 53.53 12.26
C THR A 58 -16.82 54.60 12.64
N ASP A 59 -15.66 54.59 11.99
CA ASP A 59 -14.54 55.52 12.26
C ASP A 59 -14.77 56.94 11.72
N ASP A 60 -15.21 57.09 10.46
CA ASP A 60 -15.37 58.40 9.84
C ASP A 60 -16.51 58.49 8.80
N LEU A 61 -16.88 59.73 8.48
CA LEU A 61 -17.99 60.05 7.56
C LEU A 61 -17.68 59.65 6.10
N GLU A 62 -16.41 59.66 5.70
CA GLU A 62 -16.01 59.26 4.33
C GLU A 62 -16.19 57.75 4.14
N GLY A 63 -15.85 56.97 5.17
CA GLY A 63 -16.12 55.55 5.29
C GLY A 63 -17.61 55.24 5.23
N TYR A 64 -18.43 56.00 5.95
CA TYR A 64 -19.89 55.87 5.91
C TYR A 64 -20.46 56.15 4.52
N VAL A 65 -20.04 57.23 3.84
CA VAL A 65 -20.54 57.57 2.49
C VAL A 65 -20.14 56.50 1.48
N ALA A 66 -18.88 56.05 1.50
CA ALA A 66 -18.39 54.98 0.63
C ALA A 66 -19.12 53.66 0.87
N PHE A 67 -19.42 53.33 2.13
CA PHE A 67 -20.24 52.18 2.50
C PHE A 67 -21.66 52.29 1.94
N ARG A 68 -22.34 53.43 2.13
CA ARG A 68 -23.71 53.65 1.66
C ARG A 68 -23.82 53.57 0.13
N GLU A 69 -22.87 54.15 -0.59
CA GLU A 69 -22.80 54.05 -2.05
C GLU A 69 -22.61 52.60 -2.49
N THR A 70 -21.65 51.88 -1.88
CA THR A 70 -21.37 50.48 -2.22
C THR A 70 -22.56 49.56 -1.92
N LEU A 71 -23.19 49.72 -0.74
CA LEU A 71 -24.33 48.92 -0.32
C LEU A 71 -25.56 49.20 -1.19
N SER A 72 -25.85 50.46 -1.51
CA SER A 72 -27.01 50.83 -2.34
C SER A 72 -26.85 50.29 -3.76
N ASN A 73 -25.68 50.47 -4.37
CA ASN A 73 -25.39 49.92 -5.69
C ASN A 73 -25.55 48.39 -5.71
N ARG A 74 -25.09 47.69 -4.66
CA ARG A 74 -25.24 46.23 -4.59
C ARG A 74 -26.70 45.81 -4.44
N LEU A 75 -27.48 46.50 -3.60
CA LEU A 75 -28.91 46.19 -3.42
C LEU A 75 -29.74 46.46 -4.68
N GLU A 76 -29.35 47.43 -5.52
CA GLU A 76 -29.99 47.66 -6.83
C GLU A 76 -29.74 46.53 -7.84
N GLU A 77 -28.64 45.77 -7.68
CA GLU A 77 -28.33 44.60 -8.50
C GLU A 77 -29.04 43.32 -8.02
N VAL A 78 -29.62 43.31 -6.81
CA VAL A 78 -30.38 42.17 -6.29
C VAL A 78 -31.76 42.12 -6.97
N PRO A 79 -32.19 40.95 -7.49
CA PRO A 79 -33.51 40.82 -8.09
C PRO A 79 -34.63 41.24 -7.13
N ALA A 80 -35.60 42.00 -7.65
CA ALA A 80 -36.68 42.57 -6.83
C ALA A 80 -37.62 41.50 -6.23
N ASP A 81 -37.63 40.31 -6.82
CA ASP A 81 -38.38 39.13 -6.40
C ASP A 81 -37.53 38.10 -5.65
N VAL A 82 -36.32 38.47 -5.21
CA VAL A 82 -35.51 37.61 -4.35
C VAL A 82 -36.29 37.22 -3.10
N ARG A 83 -36.15 35.96 -2.69
CA ARG A 83 -36.69 35.50 -1.42
C ARG A 83 -36.16 36.34 -0.26
N HIS A 84 -37.00 36.55 0.75
CA HIS A 84 -36.67 37.40 1.90
C HIS A 84 -36.21 38.84 1.52
N SER A 85 -36.73 39.42 0.42
CA SER A 85 -36.45 40.81 0.04
C SER A 85 -36.63 41.80 1.21
N ASP A 86 -37.64 41.57 2.05
CA ASP A 86 -37.93 42.39 3.23
C ASP A 86 -36.78 42.40 4.25
N ALA A 87 -36.02 41.30 4.37
CA ALA A 87 -34.86 41.21 5.26
C ALA A 87 -33.71 42.12 4.79
N PHE A 88 -33.48 42.22 3.48
CA PHE A 88 -32.50 43.12 2.90
C PHE A 88 -32.90 44.59 3.08
N ILE A 89 -34.19 44.89 2.94
CA ILE A 89 -34.74 46.23 3.19
C ILE A 89 -34.57 46.61 4.66
N ALA A 90 -35.00 45.75 5.59
CA ALA A 90 -34.87 45.97 7.03
C ALA A 90 -33.41 46.15 7.46
N ALA A 91 -32.49 45.35 6.89
CA ALA A 91 -31.07 45.50 7.13
C ALA A 91 -30.54 46.86 6.63
N ASN A 92 -30.89 47.28 5.42
CA ASN A 92 -30.51 48.60 4.89
C ASN A 92 -31.09 49.77 5.71
N GLU A 93 -32.32 49.64 6.21
CA GLU A 93 -32.97 50.64 7.07
C GLU A 93 -32.26 50.77 8.41
N SER A 94 -31.83 49.65 9.03
CA SER A 94 -31.06 49.69 10.28
C SER A 94 -29.69 50.39 10.14
N LEU A 95 -29.19 50.49 8.90
CA LEU A 95 -27.95 51.16 8.53
C LEU A 95 -28.16 52.60 8.04
N THR A 96 -29.35 53.16 8.27
CA THR A 96 -29.72 54.53 7.91
C THR A 96 -29.80 55.38 9.18
N THR A 97 -28.80 56.21 9.41
CA THR A 97 -28.78 57.21 10.50
C THR A 97 -29.05 58.62 9.94
N GLY A 98 -29.49 59.54 10.80
CA GLY A 98 -29.67 60.95 10.44
C GLY A 98 -28.34 61.63 10.07
N ILE A 99 -28.41 62.77 9.36
CA ILE A 99 -27.29 63.55 8.77
C ILE A 99 -26.15 63.93 9.77
N THR A 100 -26.31 63.64 11.07
CA THR A 100 -25.43 64.10 12.16
C THR A 100 -24.75 62.98 12.96
N SER A 101 -24.88 61.70 12.61
CA SER A 101 -24.31 60.58 13.40
C SER A 101 -23.66 59.51 12.52
N SER A 102 -22.43 59.11 12.85
CA SER A 102 -21.79 57.90 12.28
C SER A 102 -22.53 56.63 12.72
N LEU A 103 -22.38 55.55 11.94
CA LEU A 103 -22.88 54.24 12.35
C LEU A 103 -22.10 53.74 13.57
N SER A 104 -22.77 52.92 14.37
CA SER A 104 -22.17 52.15 15.44
C SER A 104 -22.03 50.69 15.05
N ALA A 105 -21.12 49.96 15.69
CA ALA A 105 -21.03 48.50 15.53
C ALA A 105 -22.36 47.79 15.86
N SER A 106 -23.18 48.39 16.75
CA SER A 106 -24.51 47.87 17.07
C SER A 106 -25.50 47.99 15.92
N ASP A 107 -25.33 48.97 15.02
CA ASP A 107 -26.18 49.12 13.83
C ASP A 107 -25.82 48.05 12.79
N PHE A 108 -24.54 47.74 12.63
CA PHE A 108 -24.08 46.60 11.83
C PHE A 108 -24.58 45.26 12.40
N GLU A 109 -24.53 45.08 13.73
CA GLU A 109 -25.07 43.89 14.38
C GLU A 109 -26.60 43.79 14.23
N GLN A 110 -27.32 44.91 14.25
CA GLN A 110 -28.76 44.93 13.95
C GLN A 110 -29.01 44.50 12.51
N ALA A 111 -28.29 45.06 11.53
CA ALA A 111 -28.42 44.70 10.12
C ALA A 111 -28.17 43.20 9.88
N ARG A 112 -27.15 42.65 10.55
CA ARG A 112 -26.83 41.21 10.53
C ARG A 112 -27.97 40.35 11.09
N ARG A 113 -28.65 40.82 12.15
CA ARG A 113 -29.81 40.15 12.74
C ARG A 113 -31.04 40.22 11.82
N GLU A 114 -31.29 41.35 11.19
CA GLU A 114 -32.38 41.50 10.21
C GLU A 114 -32.18 40.60 8.98
N LEU A 115 -30.94 40.39 8.54
CA LEU A 115 -30.61 39.42 7.49
C LEU A 115 -30.74 37.95 7.92
N GLY A 116 -30.99 37.67 9.20
CA GLY A 116 -31.04 36.31 9.77
C GLY A 116 -31.89 35.33 8.96
N PRO A 117 -33.17 35.62 8.66
CA PRO A 117 -34.02 34.73 7.88
C PRO A 117 -33.49 34.44 6.47
N ALA A 118 -32.98 35.46 5.78
CA ALA A 118 -32.37 35.30 4.45
C ALA A 118 -31.09 34.45 4.52
N ARG A 119 -30.29 34.62 5.58
CA ARG A 119 -29.07 33.84 5.84
C ARG A 119 -29.37 32.38 6.14
N GLU A 120 -30.38 32.11 6.96
CA GLU A 120 -30.80 30.75 7.30
C GLU A 120 -31.26 29.99 6.05
N GLU A 121 -32.08 30.59 5.19
CA GLU A 121 -32.51 29.95 3.94
C GLU A 121 -31.36 29.86 2.91
N ALA A 122 -30.49 30.88 2.81
CA ALA A 122 -29.30 30.85 1.96
C ALA A 122 -28.33 29.70 2.30
N ALA A 123 -28.20 29.36 3.59
CA ALA A 123 -27.31 28.31 4.08
C ALA A 123 -27.74 26.91 3.64
N LEU A 124 -28.97 26.71 3.16
CA LEU A 124 -29.47 25.39 2.73
C LEU A 124 -28.64 24.78 1.60
N LEU A 125 -28.01 25.59 0.74
CA LEU A 125 -27.10 25.09 -0.30
C LEU A 125 -25.80 24.56 0.30
N ASP A 126 -25.22 25.28 1.26
CA ASP A 126 -24.02 24.86 1.97
C ASP A 126 -24.30 23.60 2.79
N GLU A 127 -25.44 23.55 3.51
CA GLU A 127 -25.89 22.36 4.25
C GLU A 127 -26.11 21.14 3.34
N LEU A 128 -26.58 21.35 2.11
CA LEU A 128 -26.72 20.27 1.11
C LEU A 128 -25.34 19.78 0.65
N ASP A 129 -24.38 20.66 0.43
CA ASP A 129 -23.03 20.28 0.04
C ASP A 129 -22.29 19.56 1.19
N GLU A 130 -22.43 20.03 2.43
CA GLU A 130 -21.97 19.33 3.63
C GLU A 130 -22.58 17.92 3.72
N ALA A 131 -23.91 17.78 3.52
CA ALA A 131 -24.56 16.48 3.53
C ALA A 131 -24.07 15.53 2.42
N LYS A 132 -23.66 16.05 1.25
CA LYS A 132 -23.02 15.23 0.19
C LYS A 132 -21.65 14.75 0.63
N ASP A 133 -20.86 15.60 1.27
CA ASP A 133 -19.52 15.25 1.73
C ASP A 133 -19.56 14.27 2.90
N ASP A 134 -20.51 14.41 3.81
CA ASP A 134 -20.80 13.45 4.87
C ASP A 134 -21.20 12.09 4.29
N TYR A 135 -22.10 12.07 3.30
CA TYR A 135 -22.48 10.84 2.60
C TYR A 135 -21.28 10.17 1.90
N ARG A 136 -20.49 10.93 1.14
CA ARG A 136 -19.28 10.43 0.47
C ARG A 136 -18.31 9.83 1.49
N SER A 137 -18.11 10.51 2.61
CA SER A 137 -17.22 10.07 3.70
C SER A 137 -17.73 8.81 4.39
N ALA A 138 -19.02 8.75 4.73
CA ALA A 138 -19.64 7.58 5.34
C ALA A 138 -19.58 6.37 4.40
N ARG A 139 -19.88 6.58 3.11
CA ARG A 139 -19.81 5.51 2.10
C ARG A 139 -18.39 4.99 1.93
N ARG A 140 -17.40 5.87 1.96
CA ARG A 140 -15.98 5.48 1.93
C ARG A 140 -15.61 4.58 3.12
N ARG A 141 -16.05 4.91 4.33
CA ARG A 141 -15.81 4.07 5.52
C ARG A 141 -16.44 2.68 5.39
N VAL A 142 -17.65 2.59 4.85
CA VAL A 142 -18.30 1.29 4.57
C VAL A 142 -17.52 0.49 3.52
N GLN A 143 -17.00 1.15 2.47
CA GLN A 143 -16.14 0.50 1.48
C GLN A 143 -14.85 -0.03 2.11
N GLU A 144 -14.16 0.80 2.89
CA GLU A 144 -12.93 0.41 3.60
C GLU A 144 -13.19 -0.81 4.50
N ARG A 145 -14.34 -0.82 5.21
CA ARG A 145 -14.76 -1.99 6.00
C ARG A 145 -15.01 -3.24 5.15
N ALA A 146 -15.60 -3.10 3.96
CA ALA A 146 -15.80 -4.23 3.05
C ALA A 146 -14.47 -4.85 2.61
N ASP A 147 -13.49 -4.00 2.26
CA ASP A 147 -12.17 -4.40 1.80
C ASP A 147 -11.37 -5.08 2.95
N GLU A 148 -11.50 -4.58 4.18
CA GLU A 148 -10.94 -5.22 5.38
C GLU A 148 -11.53 -6.62 5.62
N LEU A 149 -12.85 -6.75 5.47
CA LEU A 149 -13.54 -8.03 5.63
C LEU A 149 -13.13 -9.03 4.55
N ASP A 150 -12.96 -8.58 3.30
CA ASP A 150 -12.42 -9.42 2.22
C ASP A 150 -11.04 -9.97 2.56
N ALA A 151 -10.11 -9.09 2.96
CA ALA A 151 -8.76 -9.50 3.35
C ALA A 151 -8.75 -10.43 4.57
N ARG A 152 -9.66 -10.21 5.53
CA ARG A 152 -9.81 -11.08 6.70
C ARG A 152 -10.34 -12.46 6.30
N ILE A 153 -11.37 -12.52 5.45
CA ILE A 153 -11.95 -13.77 4.96
C ILE A 153 -10.89 -14.58 4.21
N GLU A 154 -10.16 -13.97 3.28
CA GLU A 154 -9.10 -14.65 2.53
C GLU A 154 -8.04 -15.26 3.47
N ARG A 155 -7.65 -14.52 4.52
CA ARG A 155 -6.71 -15.00 5.53
C ARG A 155 -7.27 -16.19 6.30
N LEU A 156 -8.53 -16.12 6.76
CA LEU A 156 -9.17 -17.19 7.51
C LEU A 156 -9.37 -18.45 6.65
N GLU A 157 -9.78 -18.28 5.39
CA GLU A 157 -9.90 -19.37 4.42
C GLU A 157 -8.54 -20.02 4.13
N ARG A 158 -7.44 -19.24 4.07
CA ARG A 158 -6.10 -19.80 3.94
C ARG A 158 -5.75 -20.65 5.16
N VAL A 159 -6.02 -20.17 6.36
CA VAL A 159 -5.77 -20.92 7.61
C VAL A 159 -6.60 -22.21 7.64
N GLU A 160 -7.87 -22.15 7.24
CA GLU A 160 -8.75 -23.32 7.13
C GLU A 160 -8.18 -24.37 6.16
N ARG A 161 -7.82 -23.97 4.92
CA ARG A 161 -7.22 -24.86 3.93
C ARG A 161 -5.93 -25.54 4.43
N LEU A 162 -5.06 -24.77 5.11
CA LEU A 162 -3.83 -25.33 5.69
C LEU A 162 -4.13 -26.28 6.86
N GLY A 163 -5.25 -26.08 7.55
CA GLY A 163 -5.72 -26.92 8.66
C GLY A 163 -6.34 -28.25 8.22
N GLU A 164 -6.83 -28.35 6.98
CA GLU A 164 -7.36 -29.60 6.41
C GLU A 164 -6.27 -30.62 6.10
N VAL A 165 -5.03 -30.16 5.98
CA VAL A 165 -3.87 -31.01 5.72
C VAL A 165 -3.54 -31.85 6.95
N ASP A 166 -2.99 -33.04 6.74
CA ASP A 166 -2.40 -33.84 7.81
C ASP A 166 -1.12 -33.19 8.34
N ILE A 167 -1.28 -32.21 9.24
CA ILE A 167 -0.18 -31.46 9.86
C ILE A 167 0.79 -32.41 10.58
N ASP A 168 0.34 -33.56 11.07
CA ASP A 168 1.15 -34.52 11.81
C ASP A 168 1.93 -35.49 10.90
N ALA A 169 1.83 -35.33 9.57
CA ALA A 169 2.59 -36.11 8.61
C ALA A 169 4.11 -36.04 8.89
N PRO A 170 4.87 -37.11 8.60
CA PRO A 170 6.29 -37.20 8.90
C PRO A 170 7.13 -36.39 7.90
N VAL A 171 7.05 -35.06 7.99
CA VAL A 171 7.73 -34.12 7.06
C VAL A 171 9.24 -34.33 7.00
N ASP A 172 9.84 -34.95 8.02
CA ASP A 172 11.27 -35.27 8.06
C ASP A 172 11.67 -36.29 6.98
N GLU A 173 10.74 -37.14 6.50
CA GLU A 173 10.95 -38.02 5.35
C GLU A 173 11.26 -37.23 4.05
N LEU A 174 10.76 -35.98 3.96
CA LEU A 174 11.04 -35.06 2.86
C LEU A 174 12.17 -34.07 3.19
N ARG A 175 12.25 -33.62 4.44
CA ARG A 175 13.25 -32.65 4.89
C ARG A 175 14.66 -33.23 4.90
N ASP A 176 14.84 -34.40 5.50
CA ASP A 176 16.17 -34.96 5.72
C ASP A 176 16.94 -35.18 4.41
N PRO A 177 16.34 -35.71 3.31
CA PRO A 177 17.03 -35.78 2.02
C PRO A 177 17.42 -34.42 1.43
N ILE A 178 16.56 -33.41 1.58
CA ILE A 178 16.82 -32.06 1.08
C ILE A 178 17.96 -31.41 1.87
N GLU A 179 17.90 -31.40 3.20
CA GLU A 179 18.95 -30.83 4.04
C GLU A 179 20.30 -31.53 3.81
N ARG A 180 20.30 -32.87 3.68
CA ARG A 180 21.51 -33.62 3.32
C ARG A 180 22.10 -33.19 1.98
N TYR A 181 21.27 -32.90 0.99
CA TYR A 181 21.72 -32.39 -0.31
C TYR A 181 22.26 -30.96 -0.18
N ASP A 182 21.52 -30.08 0.47
CA ASP A 182 21.85 -28.66 0.63
C ASP A 182 23.18 -28.47 1.38
N ASP A 183 23.39 -29.21 2.47
CA ASP A 183 24.66 -29.22 3.21
C ASP A 183 25.82 -29.71 2.32
N ALA A 184 25.59 -30.77 1.55
CA ALA A 184 26.62 -31.37 0.70
C ALA A 184 26.99 -30.48 -0.50
N VAL A 185 26.03 -29.75 -1.08
CA VAL A 185 26.31 -28.83 -2.20
C VAL A 185 26.95 -27.54 -1.70
N ALA A 186 26.55 -27.05 -0.52
CA ALA A 186 27.20 -25.91 0.12
C ALA A 186 28.67 -26.20 0.41
N GLU A 187 28.98 -27.33 1.06
CA GLU A 187 30.36 -27.73 1.34
C GLU A 187 31.17 -27.94 0.04
N ALA A 188 30.58 -28.57 -0.97
CA ALA A 188 31.24 -28.78 -2.26
C ALA A 188 31.53 -27.45 -2.98
N PHE A 189 30.61 -26.50 -2.91
CA PHE A 189 30.76 -25.20 -3.57
C PHE A 189 31.78 -24.32 -2.84
N ASP A 190 31.77 -24.31 -1.51
CA ASP A 190 32.76 -23.61 -0.71
C ASP A 190 34.17 -24.12 -1.01
N ARG A 191 34.33 -25.46 -1.11
CA ARG A 191 35.60 -26.07 -1.53
C ARG A 191 35.98 -25.67 -2.96
N PHE A 192 35.04 -25.75 -3.91
CA PHE A 192 35.27 -25.35 -5.29
C PHE A 192 35.76 -23.90 -5.39
N ARG A 193 35.08 -22.98 -4.69
CA ARG A 193 35.46 -21.56 -4.61
C ARG A 193 36.81 -21.33 -3.94
N ALA A 194 37.14 -22.08 -2.89
CA ALA A 194 38.33 -21.89 -2.09
C ALA A 194 39.60 -22.50 -2.70
N GLU A 195 39.47 -23.56 -3.47
CA GLU A 195 40.61 -24.37 -3.94
C GLU A 195 40.81 -24.33 -5.46
N SER A 196 39.77 -24.05 -6.25
CA SER A 196 39.86 -24.08 -7.71
C SER A 196 40.31 -22.73 -8.28
N PRO A 197 40.96 -22.71 -9.46
CA PRO A 197 41.28 -21.48 -10.16
C PRO A 197 40.06 -20.59 -10.34
N ALA A 198 40.18 -19.30 -10.01
CA ALA A 198 39.04 -18.37 -10.12
C ALA A 198 38.47 -18.31 -11.54
N ARG A 199 39.31 -18.49 -12.57
CA ARG A 199 38.85 -18.57 -13.96
C ARG A 199 37.93 -19.75 -14.23
N GLU A 200 38.13 -20.88 -13.54
CA GLU A 200 37.28 -22.08 -13.68
C GLU A 200 35.93 -21.85 -13.00
N VAL A 201 35.91 -21.20 -11.84
CA VAL A 201 34.65 -20.84 -11.16
C VAL A 201 33.83 -19.87 -12.01
N LEU A 202 34.45 -18.85 -12.61
CA LEU A 202 33.74 -17.92 -13.50
C LEU A 202 33.28 -18.57 -14.81
N ALA A 203 34.07 -19.51 -15.36
CA ALA A 203 33.66 -20.28 -16.53
C ALA A 203 32.46 -21.18 -16.20
N TRP A 204 32.43 -21.78 -15.01
CA TRP A 204 31.29 -22.54 -14.52
C TRP A 204 30.05 -21.65 -14.37
N LEU A 205 30.16 -20.46 -13.76
CA LEU A 205 29.05 -19.50 -13.64
C LEU A 205 28.49 -19.12 -15.02
N ALA A 206 29.36 -18.81 -16.00
CA ALA A 206 28.93 -18.52 -17.36
C ALA A 206 28.22 -19.72 -18.01
N ALA A 207 28.67 -20.95 -17.73
CA ALA A 207 28.01 -22.15 -18.22
C ALA A 207 26.69 -22.46 -17.47
N ALA A 208 26.51 -21.96 -16.25
CA ALA A 208 25.28 -22.09 -15.48
C ALA A 208 24.17 -21.18 -16.02
N GLU A 209 24.49 -20.09 -16.75
CA GLU A 209 23.48 -19.21 -17.39
C GLU A 209 22.55 -19.93 -18.38
N SER A 210 22.95 -21.11 -18.88
CA SER A 210 22.09 -21.95 -19.73
C SER A 210 21.01 -22.74 -18.96
N TYR A 211 20.97 -22.60 -17.63
CA TYR A 211 20.11 -23.33 -16.69
C TYR A 211 19.29 -22.32 -15.88
N PRO A 212 18.19 -21.79 -16.44
CA PRO A 212 17.46 -20.66 -15.87
C PRO A 212 16.78 -20.95 -14.53
N LEU A 213 16.57 -22.22 -14.15
CA LEU A 213 16.00 -22.60 -12.86
C LEU A 213 17.05 -22.63 -11.74
N VAL A 214 18.34 -22.55 -12.09
CA VAL A 214 19.46 -22.45 -11.17
C VAL A 214 19.95 -21.01 -11.24
N GLU A 215 19.36 -20.13 -10.43
CA GLU A 215 19.45 -18.66 -10.49
C GLU A 215 20.83 -18.10 -10.06
N THR A 216 21.92 -18.68 -10.57
CA THR A 216 23.28 -18.23 -10.29
C THR A 216 23.54 -16.82 -10.87
N PRO A 217 24.34 -15.99 -10.19
CA PRO A 217 24.63 -14.65 -10.68
C PRO A 217 25.54 -14.68 -11.92
N SER A 218 25.20 -13.88 -12.93
CA SER A 218 26.03 -13.72 -14.13
C SER A 218 27.41 -13.14 -13.81
N PRO A 219 28.52 -13.75 -14.29
CA PRO A 219 29.86 -13.26 -14.02
C PRO A 219 30.14 -11.96 -14.80
N PRO A 220 30.67 -10.90 -14.16
CA PRO A 220 31.01 -9.66 -14.86
C PRO A 220 31.99 -9.91 -16.02
N GLU A 221 31.62 -9.49 -17.23
CA GLU A 221 32.34 -9.80 -18.46
C GLU A 221 33.82 -9.39 -18.40
N ARG A 222 34.10 -8.16 -17.93
CA ARG A 222 35.47 -7.64 -17.75
C ARG A 222 36.32 -8.47 -16.78
N LEU A 223 35.70 -9.02 -15.73
CA LEU A 223 36.38 -9.87 -14.76
C LEU A 223 36.74 -11.22 -15.40
N ARG A 224 35.77 -11.83 -16.09
CA ARG A 224 35.92 -13.11 -16.80
C ARG A 224 37.02 -13.03 -17.86
N GLU A 225 36.96 -12.04 -18.75
CA GLU A 225 37.95 -11.85 -19.83
C GLU A 225 39.38 -11.63 -19.29
N TYR A 226 39.50 -10.93 -18.16
CA TYR A 226 40.79 -10.70 -17.53
C TYR A 226 41.39 -11.99 -16.95
N LEU A 227 40.61 -12.74 -16.16
CA LEU A 227 41.09 -13.95 -15.51
C LEU A 227 41.29 -15.13 -16.48
N GLU A 228 40.64 -15.11 -17.64
CA GLU A 228 40.85 -16.12 -18.69
C GLU A 228 42.29 -16.09 -19.24
N THR A 229 42.93 -14.92 -19.25
CA THR A 229 44.25 -14.74 -19.87
C THR A 229 45.37 -14.40 -18.88
N ALA A 230 45.03 -13.86 -17.71
CA ALA A 230 46.03 -13.49 -16.70
C ALA A 230 46.45 -14.71 -15.86
N ALA A 231 47.75 -14.82 -15.54
CA ALA A 231 48.28 -15.88 -14.67
C ALA A 231 47.62 -15.88 -13.28
N ILE A 232 47.23 -14.70 -12.78
CA ILE A 232 46.49 -14.58 -11.50
C ILE A 232 45.12 -15.27 -11.55
N GLY A 233 44.59 -15.61 -12.72
CA GLY A 233 43.37 -16.41 -12.86
C GLY A 233 43.53 -17.88 -12.43
N ASP A 234 44.77 -18.36 -12.28
CA ASP A 234 45.10 -19.65 -11.67
C ASP A 234 44.95 -19.65 -10.14
N GLU A 235 44.95 -18.48 -9.50
CA GLU A 235 44.73 -18.36 -8.06
C GLU A 235 43.23 -18.50 -7.71
N PRO A 236 42.91 -19.03 -6.52
CA PRO A 236 41.53 -19.20 -6.08
C PRO A 236 40.89 -17.86 -5.68
N ILE A 237 39.56 -17.84 -5.62
CA ILE A 237 38.78 -16.62 -5.34
C ILE A 237 39.19 -15.92 -4.03
N PRO A 238 39.40 -16.62 -2.89
CA PRO A 238 39.86 -15.98 -1.66
C PRO A 238 41.18 -15.20 -1.82
N THR A 239 42.13 -15.72 -2.59
CA THR A 239 43.40 -15.04 -2.89
C THR A 239 43.16 -13.74 -3.67
N LEU A 240 42.29 -13.78 -4.68
CA LEU A 240 41.91 -12.59 -5.46
C LEU A 240 41.26 -11.51 -4.59
N VAL A 241 40.35 -11.93 -3.71
CA VAL A 241 39.64 -11.05 -2.76
C VAL A 241 40.63 -10.41 -1.78
N GLU A 242 41.60 -11.18 -1.28
CA GLU A 242 42.67 -10.67 -0.43
C GLU A 242 43.50 -9.61 -1.16
N TYR A 243 43.96 -9.93 -2.37
CA TYR A 243 44.81 -9.05 -3.17
C TYR A 243 44.06 -7.78 -3.61
N ALA A 244 42.74 -7.86 -3.83
CA ALA A 244 41.91 -6.69 -4.10
C ALA A 244 41.94 -5.65 -2.96
N GLY A 245 42.27 -6.05 -1.73
CA GLY A 245 42.46 -5.15 -0.59
C GLY A 245 43.87 -4.51 -0.52
N TYR A 246 44.79 -4.91 -1.38
CA TYR A 246 46.18 -4.44 -1.33
C TYR A 246 46.36 -3.09 -2.05
N SER A 247 47.37 -2.33 -1.62
CA SER A 247 47.81 -1.13 -2.33
C SER A 247 48.51 -1.51 -3.64
N ARG A 248 48.55 -0.59 -4.62
CA ARG A 248 49.23 -0.82 -5.91
C ARG A 248 50.68 -1.27 -5.75
N SER A 249 51.43 -0.62 -4.87
CA SER A 249 52.84 -0.96 -4.62
C SER A 249 53.01 -2.36 -4.01
N LYS A 250 52.02 -2.85 -3.28
CA LYS A 250 52.02 -4.21 -2.75
C LYS A 250 51.65 -5.21 -3.85
N LEU A 251 50.69 -4.86 -4.72
CA LEU A 251 50.27 -5.68 -5.86
C LEU A 251 51.38 -5.90 -6.90
N ASP A 252 52.31 -4.96 -7.10
CA ASP A 252 53.46 -5.13 -8.01
C ASP A 252 54.32 -6.37 -7.68
N HIS A 253 54.18 -6.95 -6.48
CA HIS A 253 54.87 -8.18 -6.07
C HIS A 253 54.10 -9.47 -6.36
N TYR A 254 52.80 -9.38 -6.66
CA TYR A 254 51.91 -10.54 -6.80
C TYR A 254 51.27 -10.65 -8.19
N VAL A 255 51.15 -9.54 -8.93
CA VAL A 255 50.52 -9.51 -10.25
C VAL A 255 51.36 -8.72 -11.24
N ASP A 256 51.36 -9.17 -12.50
CA ASP A 256 52.15 -8.56 -13.59
C ASP A 256 51.68 -7.14 -13.96
N ASP A 257 50.38 -6.85 -13.79
CA ASP A 257 49.79 -5.55 -14.05
C ASP A 257 48.80 -5.16 -12.94
N PRO A 258 49.26 -4.46 -11.88
CA PRO A 258 48.40 -4.03 -10.78
C PRO A 258 47.28 -3.09 -11.19
N LYS A 259 47.45 -2.31 -12.27
CA LYS A 259 46.40 -1.39 -12.74
C LYS A 259 45.26 -2.18 -13.36
N ARG A 260 45.57 -3.14 -14.23
CA ARG A 260 44.59 -4.02 -14.86
C ARG A 260 43.91 -4.92 -13.83
N PHE A 261 44.66 -5.47 -12.87
CA PHE A 261 44.10 -6.21 -11.74
C PHE A 261 43.11 -5.36 -10.93
N SER A 262 43.50 -4.15 -10.52
CA SER A 262 42.63 -3.27 -9.73
C SER A 262 41.34 -2.91 -10.46
N ALA A 263 41.41 -2.71 -11.79
CA ALA A 263 40.25 -2.38 -12.60
C ALA A 263 39.31 -3.57 -12.83
N ALA A 264 39.84 -4.79 -12.93
CA ALA A 264 39.05 -6.00 -13.16
C ALA A 264 38.57 -6.63 -11.85
N VAL A 265 39.50 -6.98 -10.95
CA VAL A 265 39.23 -7.69 -9.70
C VAL A 265 38.81 -6.72 -8.60
N GLY A 266 39.50 -5.58 -8.45
CA GLY A 266 39.17 -4.59 -7.41
C GLY A 266 37.75 -4.03 -7.53
N THR A 267 37.31 -3.70 -8.75
CA THR A 267 35.93 -3.23 -9.02
C THR A 267 34.87 -4.31 -8.78
N ASN A 268 35.22 -5.59 -8.93
CA ASN A 268 34.29 -6.72 -8.78
C ASN A 268 34.52 -7.51 -7.47
N LYS A 269 35.26 -6.95 -6.50
CA LYS A 269 35.58 -7.62 -5.23
C LYS A 269 34.32 -8.10 -4.51
N ARG A 270 33.30 -7.23 -4.42
CA ARG A 270 32.04 -7.56 -3.74
C ARG A 270 31.33 -8.73 -4.38
N PHE A 271 31.29 -8.79 -5.73
CA PHE A 271 30.72 -9.92 -6.45
C PHE A 271 31.42 -11.22 -6.04
N LEU A 272 32.75 -11.25 -6.09
CA LEU A 272 33.54 -12.41 -5.68
C LEU A 272 33.33 -12.77 -4.20
N GLU A 273 33.19 -11.79 -3.31
CA GLU A 273 32.95 -12.01 -1.88
C GLU A 273 31.60 -12.69 -1.61
N THR A 274 30.55 -12.29 -2.33
CA THR A 274 29.17 -12.74 -2.11
C THR A 274 28.76 -13.97 -2.92
N LEU A 275 29.69 -14.65 -3.61
CA LEU A 275 29.37 -15.89 -4.33
C LEU A 275 29.15 -17.05 -3.35
N ASP A 276 27.91 -17.47 -3.14
CA ASP A 276 27.56 -18.58 -2.27
C ASP A 276 26.80 -19.68 -3.02
N ALA A 277 26.46 -20.73 -2.28
CA ALA A 277 25.75 -21.90 -2.79
C ALA A 277 24.23 -21.74 -2.79
N ASP A 278 23.67 -20.60 -2.36
CA ASP A 278 22.23 -20.42 -2.19
C ASP A 278 21.41 -20.74 -3.47
N PRO A 279 21.85 -20.37 -4.70
CA PRO A 279 21.13 -20.75 -5.91
C PRO A 279 21.11 -22.27 -6.19
N LEU A 280 22.01 -23.03 -5.55
CA LEU A 280 22.19 -24.46 -5.75
C LEU A 280 21.41 -25.31 -4.74
N THR A 281 20.87 -24.70 -3.68
CA THR A 281 20.06 -25.39 -2.67
C THR A 281 18.58 -25.47 -3.07
N VAL A 282 17.83 -26.26 -2.31
CA VAL A 282 16.38 -26.40 -2.44
C VAL A 282 15.70 -25.68 -1.29
N SER A 283 14.81 -24.73 -1.59
CA SER A 283 14.09 -24.00 -0.55
C SER A 283 13.19 -24.90 0.30
N TRP A 284 12.98 -24.51 1.56
CA TRP A 284 12.05 -25.18 2.47
C TRP A 284 10.92 -24.25 2.93
N PRO A 285 9.64 -24.67 2.86
CA PRO A 285 9.12 -25.90 2.25
C PRO A 285 9.39 -25.97 0.74
N PRO A 286 9.53 -27.18 0.16
CA PRO A 286 9.90 -27.32 -1.25
C PRO A 286 8.79 -26.88 -2.21
N GLU A 287 9.18 -26.56 -3.44
CA GLU A 287 8.28 -26.26 -4.55
C GLU A 287 7.37 -27.45 -4.90
N PRO A 288 6.28 -27.26 -5.66
CA PRO A 288 5.48 -28.38 -6.16
C PRO A 288 6.32 -29.42 -6.91
N ALA A 289 5.93 -30.69 -6.86
CA ALA A 289 6.72 -31.80 -7.41
C ALA A 289 7.15 -31.57 -8.86
N SER A 290 6.25 -31.03 -9.69
CA SER A 290 6.53 -30.71 -11.09
C SER A 290 7.62 -29.66 -11.27
N GLU A 291 7.63 -28.63 -10.44
CA GLU A 291 8.60 -27.52 -10.50
C GLU A 291 9.96 -28.00 -9.97
N LEU A 292 9.98 -28.62 -8.80
CA LEU A 292 11.20 -29.16 -8.20
C LEU A 292 11.86 -30.21 -9.11
N ARG A 293 11.06 -31.00 -9.84
CA ARG A 293 11.55 -31.99 -10.81
C ARG A 293 12.32 -31.36 -11.96
N TRP A 294 11.88 -30.20 -12.47
CA TRP A 294 12.61 -29.49 -13.51
C TRP A 294 13.86 -28.82 -12.93
N ARG A 295 13.73 -28.18 -11.77
CA ARG A 295 14.85 -27.54 -11.08
C ARG A 295 15.97 -28.54 -10.77
N THR A 296 15.65 -29.70 -10.21
CA THR A 296 16.62 -30.75 -9.87
C THR A 296 17.35 -31.32 -11.10
N LYS A 297 16.74 -31.36 -12.29
CA LYS A 297 17.45 -31.75 -13.53
C LYS A 297 18.54 -30.74 -13.90
N GLU A 298 18.24 -29.47 -13.74
CA GLU A 298 19.21 -28.41 -13.98
C GLU A 298 20.30 -28.38 -12.90
N LEU A 299 19.92 -28.56 -11.63
CA LEU A 299 20.87 -28.72 -10.53
C LEU A 299 21.83 -29.88 -10.77
N VAL A 300 21.36 -31.06 -11.21
CA VAL A 300 22.23 -32.19 -11.60
C VAL A 300 23.25 -31.75 -12.65
N ALA A 301 22.81 -31.05 -13.69
CA ALA A 301 23.69 -30.63 -14.79
C ALA A 301 24.74 -29.60 -14.33
N VAL A 302 24.36 -28.68 -13.44
CA VAL A 302 25.24 -27.62 -12.92
C VAL A 302 26.20 -28.15 -11.85
N VAL A 303 25.69 -28.94 -10.89
CA VAL A 303 26.45 -29.48 -9.75
C VAL A 303 27.47 -30.52 -10.18
N SER A 304 27.14 -31.34 -11.19
CA SER A 304 28.06 -32.36 -11.73
C SER A 304 29.37 -31.80 -12.31
N ARG A 305 29.46 -30.49 -12.54
CA ARG A 305 30.65 -29.83 -13.09
C ARG A 305 31.73 -29.53 -12.06
N PHE A 306 31.38 -29.51 -10.77
CA PHE A 306 32.33 -29.19 -9.70
C PHE A 306 32.27 -30.14 -8.50
N ALA A 307 31.09 -30.70 -8.20
CA ALA A 307 30.90 -31.57 -7.05
C ALA A 307 31.16 -33.04 -7.39
N GLY A 308 31.51 -33.82 -6.36
CA GLY A 308 31.74 -35.26 -6.49
C GLY A 308 30.45 -36.07 -6.67
N ASP A 309 30.61 -37.33 -7.07
CA ASP A 309 29.51 -38.26 -7.34
C ASP A 309 28.52 -38.41 -6.17
N GLU A 310 29.00 -38.27 -4.93
CA GLU A 310 28.17 -38.35 -3.72
C GLU A 310 27.18 -37.19 -3.60
N THR A 311 27.58 -35.96 -3.93
CA THR A 311 26.69 -34.79 -3.97
C THR A 311 25.70 -34.91 -5.13
N VAL A 312 26.17 -35.39 -6.29
CA VAL A 312 25.31 -35.63 -7.46
C VAL A 312 24.28 -36.73 -7.19
N ALA A 313 24.63 -37.75 -6.39
CA ALA A 313 23.68 -38.78 -5.97
C ALA A 313 22.59 -38.20 -5.07
N ARG A 314 22.92 -37.26 -4.17
CA ARG A 314 21.93 -36.60 -3.29
C ARG A 314 20.93 -35.73 -4.06
N VAL A 315 21.36 -34.95 -5.05
CA VAL A 315 20.40 -34.20 -5.89
C VAL A 315 19.48 -35.13 -6.69
N ARG A 316 19.98 -36.30 -7.09
CA ARG A 316 19.15 -37.33 -7.74
C ARG A 316 18.18 -37.97 -6.75
N GLU A 317 18.56 -38.18 -5.50
CA GLU A 317 17.64 -38.61 -4.44
C GLU A 317 16.49 -37.60 -4.28
N VAL A 318 16.80 -36.29 -4.20
CA VAL A 318 15.77 -35.23 -4.18
C VAL A 318 14.91 -35.23 -5.45
N HIS A 319 15.49 -35.51 -6.62
CA HIS A 319 14.73 -35.67 -7.86
C HIS A 319 13.73 -36.83 -7.78
N GLU A 320 14.13 -37.99 -7.24
CA GLU A 320 13.28 -39.16 -7.10
C GLU A 320 12.13 -38.95 -6.11
N LEU A 321 12.35 -38.19 -5.03
CA LEU A 321 11.27 -37.80 -4.09
C LEU A 321 10.08 -37.16 -4.82
N THR A 322 10.32 -36.41 -5.90
CA THR A 322 9.24 -35.76 -6.68
C THR A 322 8.33 -36.72 -7.43
N TYR A 323 8.64 -38.03 -7.44
CA TYR A 323 7.80 -39.07 -8.03
C TYR A 323 7.08 -39.91 -6.97
N GLU A 324 7.38 -39.72 -5.69
CA GLU A 324 6.72 -40.45 -4.62
C GLU A 324 5.28 -39.96 -4.43
N GLU A 325 4.34 -40.89 -4.25
CA GLU A 325 2.92 -40.56 -4.00
C GLU A 325 2.73 -39.79 -2.68
N SER A 326 3.67 -39.93 -1.75
CA SER A 326 3.70 -39.22 -0.46
C SER A 326 4.13 -37.76 -0.59
N TYR A 327 4.79 -37.36 -1.69
CA TYR A 327 5.45 -36.06 -1.81
C TYR A 327 4.50 -34.89 -1.55
N ASP A 328 3.37 -34.84 -2.28
CA ASP A 328 2.43 -33.71 -2.17
C ASP A 328 1.83 -33.63 -0.76
N ARG A 329 1.52 -34.77 -0.13
CA ARG A 329 1.03 -34.82 1.25
C ARG A 329 2.06 -34.30 2.25
N LEU A 330 3.32 -34.74 2.14
CA LEU A 330 4.40 -34.30 3.03
C LEU A 330 4.74 -32.82 2.83
N ARG A 331 4.73 -32.37 1.57
CA ARG A 331 4.92 -30.97 1.20
C ARG A 331 3.81 -30.10 1.78
N ASP A 332 2.55 -30.47 1.58
CA ASP A 332 1.42 -29.69 2.10
C ASP A 332 1.49 -29.59 3.63
N ALA A 333 1.88 -30.68 4.31
CA ALA A 333 2.08 -30.67 5.76
C ALA A 333 3.24 -29.75 6.16
N ALA A 334 4.34 -29.74 5.41
CA ALA A 334 5.46 -28.83 5.63
C ALA A 334 5.06 -27.36 5.43
N VAL A 335 4.28 -27.05 4.39
CA VAL A 335 3.72 -25.71 4.14
C VAL A 335 2.80 -25.29 5.29
N ALA A 336 1.88 -26.16 5.71
CA ALA A 336 1.00 -25.90 6.85
C ALA A 336 1.80 -25.66 8.14
N ARG A 337 2.86 -26.43 8.41
CA ARG A 337 3.72 -26.24 9.60
C ARG A 337 4.50 -24.93 9.57
N ALA A 338 4.99 -24.52 8.40
CA ALA A 338 5.76 -23.29 8.24
C ALA A 338 4.89 -22.03 8.30
N GLU A 339 3.65 -22.10 7.80
CA GLU A 339 2.75 -20.94 7.75
C GLU A 339 1.82 -20.82 8.96
N LEU A 340 1.41 -21.93 9.57
CA LEU A 340 0.55 -21.89 10.75
C LEU A 340 1.36 -21.78 12.03
N THR A 341 0.99 -20.80 12.85
CA THR A 341 1.43 -20.70 14.24
C THR A 341 0.75 -21.75 15.12
N ASP A 342 1.32 -22.03 16.29
CA ASP A 342 0.72 -22.93 17.29
C ASP A 342 -0.69 -22.47 17.71
N ASP A 343 -0.90 -21.16 17.89
CA ASP A 343 -2.21 -20.58 18.22
C ASP A 343 -3.23 -20.83 17.12
N GLN A 344 -2.85 -20.61 15.85
CA GLN A 344 -3.74 -20.86 14.72
C GLN A 344 -4.12 -22.34 14.61
N ARG A 345 -3.17 -23.26 14.85
CA ARG A 345 -3.46 -24.70 14.90
C ARG A 345 -4.43 -25.06 16.02
N ASP A 346 -4.24 -24.50 17.21
CA ASP A 346 -5.12 -24.74 18.34
C ASP A 346 -6.53 -24.15 18.11
N ARG A 347 -6.62 -22.97 17.50
CA ARG A 347 -7.89 -22.34 17.11
C ARG A 347 -8.64 -23.13 16.05
N LEU A 348 -7.93 -23.71 15.07
CA LEU A 348 -8.51 -24.65 14.08
C LEU A 348 -9.11 -25.87 14.77
N ARG A 349 -8.36 -26.52 15.67
CA ARG A 349 -8.84 -27.68 16.45
C ARG A 349 -10.07 -27.35 17.29
N ARG A 350 -10.17 -26.12 17.79
CA ARG A 350 -11.32 -25.62 18.58
C ARG A 350 -12.50 -25.14 17.73
N GLY A 351 -12.40 -25.12 16.39
CA GLY A 351 -13.46 -24.63 15.49
C GLY A 351 -13.58 -23.11 15.42
N VAL A 352 -12.72 -22.36 16.12
CA VAL A 352 -12.80 -20.89 16.24
C VAL A 352 -12.63 -20.19 14.89
N VAL A 353 -11.76 -20.73 14.02
CA VAL A 353 -11.51 -20.15 12.68
C VAL A 353 -12.76 -20.23 11.81
N ALA A 354 -13.50 -21.34 11.87
CA ALA A 354 -14.73 -21.53 11.11
C ALA A 354 -15.83 -20.56 11.60
N ASP A 355 -15.97 -20.41 12.92
CA ASP A 355 -16.92 -19.45 13.51
C ASP A 355 -16.60 -18.00 13.12
N GLU A 356 -15.32 -17.62 13.17
CA GLU A 356 -14.88 -16.28 12.75
C GLU A 356 -15.08 -16.05 11.24
N LEU A 357 -14.85 -17.07 10.42
CA LEU A 357 -15.07 -17.00 8.98
C LEU A 357 -16.55 -16.82 8.65
N ALA A 358 -17.43 -17.58 9.32
CA ALA A 358 -18.88 -17.42 9.19
C ALA A 358 -19.33 -16.01 9.59
N SER A 359 -18.89 -15.54 10.75
CA SER A 359 -19.18 -14.18 11.25
C SER A 359 -18.70 -13.08 10.30
N ALA A 360 -17.47 -13.21 9.77
CA ALA A 360 -16.92 -12.26 8.81
C ALA A 360 -17.71 -12.26 7.49
N ARG A 361 -18.15 -13.42 6.99
CA ARG A 361 -18.97 -13.52 5.78
C ARG A 361 -20.35 -12.87 5.96
N GLU A 362 -21.02 -13.10 7.08
CA GLU A 362 -22.29 -12.46 7.42
C GLU A 362 -22.16 -10.93 7.52
N GLU A 363 -21.06 -10.44 8.12
CA GLU A 363 -20.80 -9.01 8.19
C GLU A 363 -20.50 -8.42 6.80
N ARG A 364 -19.70 -9.10 5.99
CA ARG A 364 -19.35 -8.71 4.63
C ARG A 364 -20.59 -8.58 3.74
N GLU A 365 -21.52 -9.53 3.85
CA GLU A 365 -22.82 -9.47 3.17
C GLU A 365 -23.59 -8.22 3.58
N ARG A 366 -23.78 -7.99 4.87
CA ARG A 366 -24.47 -6.81 5.41
C ARG A 366 -23.86 -5.48 4.93
N VAL A 367 -22.53 -5.40 4.92
CA VAL A 367 -21.78 -4.20 4.48
C VAL A 367 -21.95 -3.98 2.98
N ARG A 368 -21.90 -5.04 2.17
CA ARG A 368 -22.12 -4.93 0.72
C ARG A 368 -23.55 -4.58 0.36
N ASP A 369 -24.52 -5.20 1.00
CA ASP A 369 -25.94 -4.86 0.81
C ASP A 369 -26.18 -3.37 1.09
N CYS A 370 -25.48 -2.81 2.09
CA CYS A 370 -25.52 -1.38 2.37
C CYS A 370 -24.90 -0.55 1.23
N LEU A 371 -23.74 -0.93 0.70
CA LEU A 371 -23.10 -0.24 -0.43
C LEU A 371 -23.93 -0.31 -1.72
N ASP A 372 -24.62 -1.42 -1.95
CA ASP A 372 -25.48 -1.64 -3.12
C ASP A 372 -26.76 -0.81 -3.03
N ALA A 373 -27.34 -0.70 -1.82
CA ALA A 373 -28.47 0.18 -1.55
C ALA A 373 -28.10 1.68 -1.62
N HIS A 374 -26.83 2.02 -1.45
CA HIS A 374 -26.31 3.40 -1.39
C HIS A 374 -25.23 3.62 -2.46
N SER A 375 -25.67 3.82 -3.69
CA SER A 375 -24.80 4.05 -4.85
C SER A 375 -23.89 5.28 -4.66
N ARG A 376 -22.80 5.34 -5.43
CA ARG A 376 -22.01 6.58 -5.49
C ARG A 376 -22.90 7.73 -5.95
N LEU A 377 -22.63 8.93 -5.44
CA LEU A 377 -23.25 10.12 -5.99
C LEU A 377 -22.66 10.32 -7.38
N ASP A 378 -23.52 10.52 -8.37
CA ASP A 378 -23.11 11.09 -9.65
C ASP A 378 -22.75 12.56 -9.39
N ASP A 379 -21.58 12.99 -9.88
CA ASP A 379 -21.08 14.37 -9.74
C ASP A 379 -21.83 15.36 -10.64
#